data_AF-A0A7R9ZIG0-F1
#
_entry.id   AF-A0A7R9ZIG0-F1
#
_cell.length_a   1.000
_cell.length_b   1.000
_cell.length_c   1.000
_cell.angle_alpha   90.00
_cell.angle_beta   90.00
_cell.angle_gamma   90.00
#
_symmetry.space_group_name_H-M   'P 1'
#
loop_
_entity.id
_entity.type
_entity.pdbx_description
1 polymer ?
#
loop_
_entity_poly.entity_id
_entity_poly.type
_entity_poly.pdbx_seq_one_letter_code
_entity_poly.pdbx_strand_id
1 'polypeptide(L)'
;PTAPQVANVTLDSGSALTVTWALVGDNRGDAVVGYQLEWYSRQNGAEVQKVTTSATDGTTAVQSIRTSADSDSITGSFTLSFKGETTQPIAHDSPADGELSVEEKLKRLSTVGNIGVKRELSWVPVQNELFSIATATTILTRVGTTDMTTLFSVSDVIFVGGETHRVTAVSVSSLTLADTFGGPDASGAYVYKWAFGYEWTISFLSHVGDQPLLVAKPAENWAGTNPSINVHHVRRGLQPLSGSFQLQFEGEKTEPLQHDASALDVKNALESLRTIGKVE
;
A
#
# COMPACT_ATOMS: atom_id res chain seq x y z
N PRO A 1 8.91 -64.19 25.57
CA PRO A 1 7.44 -64.26 25.67
C PRO A 1 6.76 -63.36 24.61
N THR A 2 5.66 -63.85 24.03
CA THR A 2 4.79 -63.04 23.16
C THR A 2 4.10 -61.94 23.96
N ALA A 3 3.74 -60.84 23.30
CA ALA A 3 3.06 -59.73 23.99
C ALA A 3 1.69 -60.18 24.53
N PRO A 4 1.34 -59.82 25.78
CA PRO A 4 0.02 -60.10 26.33
C PRO A 4 -1.05 -59.38 25.49
N GLN A 5 -2.12 -60.10 25.17
CA GLN A 5 -3.26 -59.54 24.46
C GLN A 5 -4.26 -59.04 25.50
N VAL A 6 -4.57 -57.74 25.44
CA VAL A 6 -5.60 -57.13 26.30
C VAL A 6 -6.94 -57.77 25.95
N ALA A 7 -7.60 -58.36 26.95
CA ALA A 7 -8.85 -59.06 26.78
C ALA A 7 -10.04 -58.11 26.96
N ASN A 8 -9.99 -57.25 27.99
CA ASN A 8 -11.02 -56.25 28.27
C ASN A 8 -10.48 -55.08 29.10
N VAL A 9 -11.08 -53.91 28.92
CA VAL A 9 -10.93 -52.73 29.79
C VAL A 9 -12.33 -52.29 30.21
N THR A 10 -12.61 -52.28 31.50
CA THR A 10 -13.93 -51.91 32.04
C THR A 10 -13.80 -50.78 33.06
N LEU A 11 -14.82 -49.92 33.14
CA LEU A 11 -14.90 -48.88 34.17
C LEU A 11 -15.23 -49.52 35.52
N ASP A 12 -14.34 -49.35 36.49
CA ASP A 12 -14.48 -49.93 37.83
C ASP A 12 -15.09 -48.91 38.82
N SER A 13 -14.66 -47.64 38.71
CA SER A 13 -15.27 -46.52 39.41
C SER A 13 -15.06 -45.20 38.65
N GLY A 14 -15.57 -44.09 39.17
CA GLY A 14 -15.31 -42.75 38.63
C GLY A 14 -13.82 -42.34 38.61
N SER A 15 -12.93 -43.13 39.21
CA SER A 15 -11.48 -42.90 39.21
C SER A 15 -10.64 -44.16 38.97
N ALA A 16 -11.25 -45.28 38.58
CA ALA A 16 -10.55 -46.55 38.39
C ALA A 16 -11.04 -47.30 37.15
N LEU A 17 -10.10 -47.91 36.43
CA LEU A 17 -10.34 -48.83 35.33
C LEU A 17 -9.81 -50.21 35.71
N THR A 18 -10.59 -51.25 35.44
CA THR A 18 -10.14 -52.64 35.54
C THR A 18 -9.70 -53.10 34.16
N VAL A 19 -8.42 -53.47 34.04
CA VAL A 19 -7.82 -54.00 32.81
C VAL A 19 -7.56 -55.49 33.01
N THR A 20 -8.01 -56.32 32.07
CA THR A 20 -7.76 -57.76 32.07
C THR A 20 -7.10 -58.18 30.77
N TRP A 21 -6.15 -59.11 30.85
CA TRP A 21 -5.44 -59.67 29.71
C TRP A 21 -5.30 -61.18 29.87
N ALA A 22 -5.15 -61.88 28.75
CA ALA A 22 -4.92 -63.33 28.77
C ALA A 22 -3.50 -63.66 29.25
N LEU A 23 -3.34 -64.78 29.95
CA LEU A 23 -2.01 -65.32 30.29
C LEU A 23 -1.24 -65.67 29.00
N VAL A 24 0.03 -65.26 28.92
CA VAL A 24 0.88 -65.54 27.77
C VAL A 24 1.24 -67.03 27.76
N GLY A 25 0.77 -67.76 26.74
CA GLY A 25 0.98 -69.21 26.62
C GLY A 25 2.36 -69.65 26.11
N ASP A 26 3.14 -68.77 25.48
CA ASP A 26 4.52 -69.03 25.08
C ASP A 26 5.50 -68.17 25.89
N ASN A 27 6.04 -68.80 26.93
CA ASN A 27 6.99 -68.23 27.85
C ASN A 27 8.44 -68.63 27.53
N ARG A 28 8.70 -69.24 26.35
CA ARG A 28 10.02 -69.62 25.82
C ARG A 28 10.94 -70.36 26.83
N GLY A 29 10.36 -71.01 27.83
CA GLY A 29 11.08 -71.83 28.82
C GLY A 29 11.25 -71.22 30.21
N ASP A 30 10.85 -69.97 30.47
CA ASP A 30 10.96 -69.32 31.79
C ASP A 30 9.62 -68.73 32.26
N ALA A 31 9.34 -68.76 33.57
CA ALA A 31 8.07 -68.26 34.10
C ALA A 31 7.92 -66.74 33.96
N VAL A 32 6.74 -66.27 33.52
CA VAL A 32 6.43 -64.83 33.50
C VAL A 32 6.22 -64.35 34.93
N VAL A 33 7.13 -63.50 35.42
CA VAL A 33 7.15 -63.03 36.81
C VAL A 33 6.36 -61.74 37.05
N GLY A 34 5.90 -61.07 35.99
CA GLY A 34 5.09 -59.84 36.08
C GLY A 34 4.77 -59.22 34.73
N TYR A 35 3.95 -58.16 34.74
CA TYR A 35 3.56 -57.37 33.57
C TYR A 35 3.77 -55.88 33.85
N GLN A 36 4.25 -55.13 32.86
CA GLN A 36 4.30 -53.66 32.90
C GLN A 36 3.11 -53.10 32.13
N LEU A 37 2.30 -52.26 32.78
CA LEU A 37 1.14 -51.59 32.18
C LEU A 37 1.50 -50.11 31.96
N GLU A 38 1.43 -49.68 30.70
CA GLU A 38 1.58 -48.27 30.32
C GLU A 38 0.24 -47.75 29.81
N TRP A 39 -0.15 -46.54 30.22
CA TRP A 39 -1.37 -45.89 29.79
C TRP A 39 -1.12 -44.40 29.57
N TYR A 40 -1.86 -43.81 28.62
CA TYR A 40 -1.72 -42.42 28.22
C TYR A 40 -3.06 -41.70 28.37
N SER A 41 -3.06 -40.51 28.99
CA SER A 41 -4.27 -39.71 29.26
C SER A 41 -4.64 -38.74 28.13
N ARG A 42 -3.85 -38.66 27.06
CA ARG A 42 -4.09 -37.80 25.89
C ARG A 42 -3.77 -38.54 24.59
N GLN A 43 -4.58 -38.28 23.58
CA GLN A 43 -4.35 -38.73 22.20
C GLN A 43 -3.16 -37.93 21.64
N ASN A 44 -2.14 -38.59 21.09
CA ASN A 44 -1.05 -37.92 20.36
C ASN A 44 -1.67 -37.19 19.15
N GLY A 45 -1.87 -35.88 19.26
CA GLY A 45 -2.14 -35.03 18.10
C GLY A 45 -0.83 -34.61 17.48
N ALA A 46 -0.67 -34.76 16.17
CA ALA A 46 0.40 -34.09 15.45
C ALA A 46 0.30 -32.58 15.72
N GLU A 47 1.43 -31.92 15.94
CA GLU A 47 1.45 -30.48 16.08
C GLU A 47 1.08 -29.84 14.74
N VAL A 48 0.08 -28.96 14.73
CA VAL A 48 -0.33 -28.22 13.53
C VAL A 48 0.24 -26.80 13.63
N GLN A 49 1.27 -26.51 12.85
CA GLN A 49 1.80 -25.16 12.71
C GLN A 49 1.31 -24.54 11.40
N LYS A 50 0.70 -23.37 11.49
CA LYS A 50 0.24 -22.61 10.33
C LYS A 50 1.28 -21.55 9.98
N VAL A 51 2.00 -21.77 8.89
CA VAL A 51 2.84 -20.74 8.26
C VAL A 51 2.00 -20.04 7.19
N THR A 52 1.86 -18.71 7.28
CA THR A 52 1.15 -17.92 6.27
C THR A 52 2.08 -16.81 5.77
N THR A 53 2.37 -16.81 4.48
CA THR A 53 2.94 -15.67 3.76
C THR A 53 1.80 -15.04 2.94
N SER A 54 1.52 -13.75 3.13
CA SER A 54 0.48 -13.05 2.38
C SER A 54 1.04 -11.78 1.76
N ALA A 55 0.90 -11.64 0.44
CA ALA A 55 0.97 -10.38 -0.26
C ALA A 55 -0.20 -10.35 -1.23
N THR A 56 -0.82 -9.18 -1.36
CA THR A 56 -1.73 -8.91 -2.47
C THR A 56 -0.97 -8.99 -3.78
N ASP A 57 -1.69 -9.19 -4.90
CA ASP A 57 -1.14 -8.87 -6.22
C ASP A 57 -0.49 -7.48 -6.12
N GLY A 58 0.77 -7.38 -6.54
CA GLY A 58 1.56 -6.19 -6.31
C GLY A 58 0.82 -4.93 -6.80
N THR A 59 0.93 -3.83 -6.06
CA THR A 59 0.24 -2.59 -6.42
C THR A 59 1.11 -1.75 -7.37
N THR A 60 0.46 -1.02 -8.26
CA THR A 60 1.14 -0.09 -9.17
C THR A 60 1.51 1.21 -8.46
N ALA A 61 2.67 1.75 -8.81
CA ALA A 61 3.11 3.04 -8.31
C ALA A 61 2.30 4.20 -8.93
N VAL A 62 2.07 5.24 -8.14
CA VAL A 62 1.48 6.52 -8.57
C VAL A 62 2.41 7.64 -8.13
N GLN A 63 2.76 8.52 -9.07
CA GLN A 63 3.63 9.67 -8.84
C GLN A 63 2.89 10.96 -9.21
N SER A 64 3.23 12.06 -8.55
CA SER A 64 2.73 13.39 -8.88
C SER A 64 3.89 14.28 -9.29
N ILE A 65 3.68 15.04 -10.37
CA ILE A 65 4.55 16.11 -10.83
C ILE A 65 3.78 17.41 -10.64
N ARG A 66 4.26 18.28 -9.76
CA ARG A 66 3.66 19.58 -9.50
C ARG A 66 4.56 20.69 -9.98
N THR A 67 3.98 21.61 -10.75
CA THR A 67 4.57 22.90 -11.07
C THR A 67 3.91 24.00 -10.24
N SER A 68 4.66 25.01 -9.84
CA SER A 68 4.12 26.17 -9.13
C SER A 68 4.98 27.41 -9.34
N ALA A 69 4.43 28.59 -9.10
CA ALA A 69 5.14 29.87 -9.07
C ALA A 69 4.47 30.81 -8.06
N ASP A 70 5.09 31.97 -7.82
CA ASP A 70 4.53 33.01 -6.94
C ASP A 70 3.54 33.93 -7.69
N SER A 71 3.50 33.87 -9.02
CA SER A 71 2.56 34.59 -9.88
C SER A 71 2.23 33.81 -11.15
N ASP A 72 1.10 34.13 -11.78
CA ASP A 72 0.66 33.58 -13.08
C ASP A 72 1.60 34.02 -14.22
N SER A 73 2.73 33.30 -14.32
CA SER A 73 3.90 33.72 -15.10
C SER A 73 4.77 32.56 -15.57
N ILE A 74 4.36 31.31 -15.28
CA ILE A 74 5.10 30.14 -15.73
C ILE A 74 5.07 30.12 -17.25
N THR A 75 6.25 29.97 -17.86
CA THR A 75 6.40 29.86 -19.31
C THR A 75 7.43 28.78 -19.65
N GLY A 76 7.51 28.43 -20.93
CA GLY A 76 8.48 27.46 -21.43
C GLY A 76 8.08 26.02 -21.15
N SER A 77 9.10 25.18 -20.93
CA SER A 77 8.97 23.73 -20.89
C SER A 77 9.89 23.08 -19.88
N PHE A 78 9.60 21.81 -19.57
CA PHE A 78 10.41 20.93 -18.74
C PHE A 78 10.57 19.56 -19.38
N THR A 79 11.52 18.76 -18.91
CA THR A 79 11.68 17.36 -19.33
C THR A 79 11.52 16.43 -18.14
N LEU A 80 11.05 15.21 -18.40
CA LEU A 80 10.99 14.13 -17.42
C LEU A 80 11.97 13.03 -17.82
N SER A 81 12.77 12.55 -16.87
CA SER A 81 13.64 11.39 -17.07
C SER A 81 13.18 10.18 -16.24
N PHE A 82 13.17 9.00 -16.84
CA PHE A 82 12.85 7.72 -16.19
C PHE A 82 13.85 6.64 -16.59
N LYS A 83 14.50 6.01 -15.60
CA LYS A 83 15.46 4.90 -15.80
C LYS A 83 16.49 5.14 -16.92
N GLY A 84 17.00 6.37 -17.02
CA GLY A 84 18.03 6.76 -17.99
C GLY A 84 17.53 7.32 -19.31
N GLU A 85 16.23 7.25 -19.61
CA GLU A 85 15.64 7.90 -20.78
C GLU A 85 15.00 9.24 -20.41
N THR A 86 14.93 10.18 -21.36
CA THR A 86 14.41 11.53 -21.14
C THR A 86 13.45 11.93 -22.25
N THR A 87 12.31 12.52 -21.89
CA THR A 87 11.31 12.97 -22.86
C THR A 87 11.83 14.12 -23.72
N GLN A 88 11.17 14.36 -24.86
CA GLN A 88 11.23 15.69 -25.49
C GLN A 88 10.65 16.76 -24.55
N PRO A 89 10.92 18.06 -24.79
CA PRO A 89 10.36 19.15 -23.99
C PRO A 89 8.83 19.08 -23.86
N ILE A 90 8.35 19.13 -22.62
CA ILE A 90 6.94 19.16 -22.22
C ILE A 90 6.60 20.61 -21.88
N ALA A 91 5.64 21.21 -22.58
CA ALA A 91 5.20 22.56 -22.26
C ALA A 91 4.66 22.63 -20.83
N HIS A 92 4.88 23.76 -20.15
CA HIS A 92 4.44 23.97 -18.77
C HIS A 92 2.92 23.81 -18.56
N ASP A 93 2.12 23.92 -19.62
CA ASP A 93 0.65 23.81 -19.63
C ASP A 93 0.17 22.60 -20.43
N SER A 94 1.05 21.63 -20.70
CA SER A 94 0.75 20.44 -21.50
C SER A 94 -0.47 19.66 -20.97
N PRO A 95 -1.38 19.18 -21.83
CA PRO A 95 -2.50 18.35 -21.41
C PRO A 95 -2.05 17.01 -20.83
N ALA A 96 -2.96 16.34 -20.10
CA ALA A 96 -2.72 15.02 -19.53
C ALA A 96 -2.53 13.98 -20.64
N ASP A 97 -3.49 13.91 -21.57
CA ASP A 97 -3.58 12.98 -22.69
C ASP A 97 -3.79 13.73 -24.02
N GLY A 98 -3.79 12.99 -25.12
CA GLY A 98 -3.89 13.53 -26.47
C GLY A 98 -2.56 13.99 -27.05
N GLU A 99 -2.62 14.75 -28.15
CA GLU A 99 -1.45 15.20 -28.89
C GLU A 99 -0.61 16.19 -28.06
N LEU A 100 0.71 16.04 -28.08
CA LEU A 100 1.71 16.83 -27.35
C LEU A 100 1.62 16.72 -25.82
N SER A 101 0.78 15.82 -25.30
CA SER A 101 0.51 15.65 -23.87
C SER A 101 1.68 15.07 -23.08
N VAL A 102 1.55 15.13 -21.74
CA VAL A 102 2.51 14.49 -20.82
C VAL A 102 2.51 12.97 -21.03
N GLU A 103 1.33 12.36 -21.18
CA GLU A 103 1.20 10.93 -21.43
C GLU A 103 1.89 10.51 -22.73
N GLU A 104 1.65 11.21 -23.84
CA GLU A 104 2.24 10.88 -25.13
C GLU A 104 3.77 10.96 -25.08
N LYS A 105 4.32 12.03 -24.47
CA LYS A 105 5.77 12.23 -24.37
C LYS A 105 6.45 11.21 -23.47
N LEU A 106 5.81 10.80 -22.36
CA LEU A 106 6.32 9.74 -21.49
C LEU A 106 6.22 8.35 -22.13
N LYS A 107 5.16 8.05 -22.90
CA LYS A 107 4.99 6.78 -23.60
C LYS A 107 6.03 6.53 -24.71
N ARG A 108 6.72 7.57 -25.17
CA ARG A 108 7.87 7.45 -26.09
C ARG A 108 9.11 6.87 -25.40
N LEU A 109 9.16 6.88 -24.07
CA LEU A 109 10.25 6.25 -23.32
C LEU A 109 10.04 4.74 -23.26
N SER A 110 11.02 3.97 -23.72
CA SER A 110 10.91 2.50 -23.74
C SER A 110 10.85 1.92 -22.32
N THR A 111 11.36 2.68 -21.34
CA THR A 111 11.40 2.31 -19.92
C THR A 111 10.08 2.52 -19.17
N VAL A 112 9.12 3.29 -19.68
CA VAL A 112 7.91 3.72 -18.94
C VAL A 112 6.71 2.77 -19.16
N GLY A 113 6.60 2.16 -20.34
CA GLY A 113 5.50 1.24 -20.66
C GLY A 113 4.13 1.92 -20.68
N ASN A 114 3.08 1.19 -20.28
CA ASN A 114 1.73 1.75 -20.24
C ASN A 114 1.52 2.56 -18.95
N ILE A 115 1.05 3.79 -19.13
CA ILE A 115 0.75 4.73 -18.06
C ILE A 115 -0.61 5.37 -18.31
N GLY A 116 -1.24 5.87 -17.24
CA GLY A 116 -2.35 6.82 -17.32
C GLY A 116 -1.96 8.12 -16.65
N VAL A 117 -2.37 9.25 -17.24
CA VAL A 117 -2.10 10.58 -16.70
C VAL A 117 -3.40 11.32 -16.42
N LYS A 118 -3.47 11.98 -15.27
CA LYS A 118 -4.50 13.00 -14.98
C LYS A 118 -3.81 14.33 -14.73
N ARG A 119 -4.47 15.43 -15.10
CA ARG A 119 -3.98 16.79 -14.85
C ARG A 119 -5.03 17.60 -14.11
N GLU A 120 -4.59 18.30 -13.09
CA GLU A 120 -5.37 19.27 -12.33
C GLU A 120 -4.55 20.54 -12.12
N LEU A 121 -5.18 21.61 -11.61
CA LEU A 121 -4.44 22.77 -11.13
C LEU A 121 -3.60 22.39 -9.91
N SER A 122 -2.43 22.99 -9.74
CA SER A 122 -1.62 22.83 -8.53
C SER A 122 -2.17 23.70 -7.39
N TRP A 123 -2.23 23.18 -6.17
CA TRP A 123 -2.87 23.85 -5.03
C TRP A 123 -1.93 24.09 -3.85
N VAL A 124 -1.78 25.34 -3.39
CA VAL A 124 -1.08 25.64 -2.14
C VAL A 124 -2.13 25.83 -1.04
N PRO A 125 -2.00 25.12 0.11
CA PRO A 125 -2.90 25.34 1.24
C PRO A 125 -2.73 26.75 1.79
N VAL A 126 -3.85 27.42 2.07
CA VAL A 126 -3.82 28.72 2.75
C VAL A 126 -3.59 28.48 4.24
N GLN A 127 -2.65 29.22 4.84
CA GLN A 127 -2.04 28.97 6.16
C GLN A 127 -3.02 28.59 7.28
N ASN A 128 -3.30 27.30 7.48
CA ASN A 128 -4.10 26.76 8.58
C ASN A 128 -5.42 27.52 8.87
N GLU A 129 -5.98 28.18 7.85
CA GLU A 129 -7.22 28.92 7.96
C GLU A 129 -8.37 27.99 7.62
N LEU A 130 -9.40 28.05 8.46
CA LEU A 130 -10.61 27.27 8.32
C LEU A 130 -11.75 28.16 7.88
N PHE A 131 -12.65 27.61 7.06
CA PHE A 131 -13.82 28.32 6.55
C PHE A 131 -15.10 27.56 6.88
N SER A 132 -16.14 28.34 7.16
CA SER A 132 -17.52 27.90 7.14
C SER A 132 -18.06 28.09 5.73
N ILE A 133 -18.54 27.00 5.16
CA ILE A 133 -19.09 26.93 3.81
C ILE A 133 -20.49 26.34 3.89
N ALA A 134 -21.40 26.84 3.05
CA ALA A 134 -22.77 26.36 2.99
C ALA A 134 -23.22 26.18 1.55
N THR A 135 -24.03 25.17 1.34
CA THR A 135 -24.61 24.79 0.05
C THR A 135 -25.38 25.97 -0.55
N ALA A 136 -25.28 26.16 -1.86
CA ALA A 136 -25.96 27.20 -2.62
C ALA A 136 -25.61 28.64 -2.19
N THR A 137 -24.45 28.85 -1.54
CA THR A 137 -23.95 30.18 -1.18
C THR A 137 -22.77 30.58 -2.04
N THR A 138 -22.55 31.88 -2.20
CA THR A 138 -21.33 32.43 -2.83
C THR A 138 -20.36 32.97 -1.79
N ILE A 139 -20.59 32.76 -0.50
CA ILE A 139 -19.79 33.38 0.56
C ILE A 139 -19.13 32.29 1.40
N LEU A 140 -17.80 32.31 1.43
CA LEU A 140 -17.04 31.54 2.40
C LEU A 140 -16.77 32.46 3.58
N THR A 141 -17.26 32.09 4.76
CA THR A 141 -17.02 32.87 5.98
C THR A 141 -15.86 32.25 6.73
N ARG A 142 -14.87 33.06 7.06
CA ARG A 142 -13.68 32.54 7.70
C ARG A 142 -13.90 32.29 9.20
N VAL A 143 -13.25 31.26 9.74
CA VAL A 143 -13.29 30.85 11.15
C VAL A 143 -11.96 31.22 11.84
N GLY A 144 -11.89 32.39 12.48
CA GLY A 144 -10.73 32.88 13.26
C GLY A 144 -10.60 34.42 13.33
N THR A 145 -9.38 34.96 13.56
CA THR A 145 -9.07 36.43 13.55
C THR A 145 -8.16 37.06 12.44
N THR A 146 -7.21 36.35 11.80
CA THR A 146 -6.50 36.71 10.52
C THR A 146 -7.31 37.48 9.47
N ASP A 147 -6.73 38.53 8.89
CA ASP A 147 -7.33 39.34 7.83
C ASP A 147 -7.21 38.63 6.47
N MET A 148 -8.33 38.34 5.80
CA MET A 148 -8.30 37.65 4.51
C MET A 148 -7.78 38.53 3.36
N THR A 149 -7.80 39.86 3.49
CA THR A 149 -7.28 40.78 2.46
C THR A 149 -5.77 40.71 2.29
N THR A 150 -5.05 40.16 3.28
CA THR A 150 -3.60 39.94 3.19
C THR A 150 -3.25 38.59 2.55
N LEU A 151 -4.21 37.68 2.42
CA LEU A 151 -4.00 36.32 1.92
C LEU A 151 -4.59 36.12 0.51
N PHE A 152 -5.70 36.81 0.22
CA PHE A 152 -6.44 36.69 -1.03
C PHE A 152 -6.53 38.01 -1.77
N SER A 153 -6.68 37.91 -3.08
CA SER A 153 -6.95 39.01 -3.99
C SER A 153 -8.14 38.66 -4.87
N VAL A 154 -8.83 39.68 -5.37
CA VAL A 154 -9.85 39.50 -6.41
C VAL A 154 -9.21 38.79 -7.60
N SER A 155 -9.97 37.88 -8.23
CA SER A 155 -9.52 36.98 -9.30
C SER A 155 -8.68 35.79 -8.88
N ASP A 156 -8.37 35.62 -7.59
CA ASP A 156 -7.76 34.38 -7.11
C ASP A 156 -8.65 33.18 -7.45
N VAL A 157 -8.02 32.10 -7.91
CA VAL A 157 -8.65 30.80 -8.10
C VAL A 157 -8.38 29.96 -6.86
N ILE A 158 -9.44 29.43 -6.26
CA ILE A 158 -9.38 28.65 -5.03
C ILE A 158 -10.03 27.28 -5.20
N PHE A 159 -9.62 26.33 -4.37
CA PHE A 159 -10.23 25.02 -4.24
C PHE A 159 -10.75 24.83 -2.82
N VAL A 160 -12.02 24.47 -2.69
CA VAL A 160 -12.70 24.27 -1.41
C VAL A 160 -13.79 23.23 -1.56
N GLY A 161 -13.90 22.29 -0.61
CA GLY A 161 -14.98 21.31 -0.60
C GLY A 161 -15.10 20.43 -1.86
N GLY A 162 -14.01 20.24 -2.61
CA GLY A 162 -14.02 19.47 -3.86
C GLY A 162 -14.29 20.30 -5.13
N GLU A 163 -14.52 21.60 -4.99
CA GLU A 163 -14.90 22.48 -6.09
C GLU A 163 -13.88 23.60 -6.30
N THR A 164 -13.72 24.01 -7.56
CA THR A 164 -12.89 25.15 -7.95
C THR A 164 -13.77 26.38 -8.13
N HIS A 165 -13.36 27.49 -7.52
CA HIS A 165 -14.10 28.76 -7.56
C HIS A 165 -13.16 29.93 -7.84
N ARG A 166 -13.68 31.00 -8.44
CA ARG A 166 -12.97 32.28 -8.58
C ARG A 166 -13.47 33.28 -7.55
N VAL A 167 -12.56 33.97 -6.88
CA VAL A 167 -12.86 35.02 -5.89
C VAL A 167 -13.22 36.32 -6.61
N THR A 168 -14.38 36.88 -6.30
CA THR A 168 -14.89 38.14 -6.87
C THR A 168 -14.80 39.31 -5.90
N ALA A 169 -14.83 39.05 -4.60
CA ALA A 169 -14.58 40.04 -3.56
C ALA A 169 -13.89 39.41 -2.35
N VAL A 170 -13.06 40.20 -1.66
CA VAL A 170 -12.37 39.82 -0.42
C VAL A 170 -12.71 40.86 0.63
N SER A 171 -13.26 40.42 1.76
CA SER A 171 -13.38 41.23 2.97
C SER A 171 -12.38 40.75 4.01
N VAL A 172 -12.30 41.41 5.17
CA VAL A 172 -11.41 40.98 6.25
C VAL A 172 -11.76 39.59 6.81
N SER A 173 -13.01 39.12 6.64
CA SER A 173 -13.52 37.89 7.25
C SER A 173 -14.27 36.96 6.28
N SER A 174 -14.31 37.27 4.99
CA SER A 174 -15.02 36.45 4.01
C SER A 174 -14.48 36.59 2.60
N LEU A 175 -14.72 35.56 1.79
CA LEU A 175 -14.51 35.55 0.35
C LEU A 175 -15.86 35.45 -0.34
N THR A 176 -16.05 36.21 -1.41
CA THR A 176 -17.18 36.05 -2.33
C THR A 176 -16.72 35.31 -3.58
N LEU A 177 -17.47 34.30 -3.98
CA LEU A 177 -17.21 33.43 -5.13
C LEU A 177 -17.98 33.92 -6.36
N ALA A 178 -17.48 33.58 -7.54
CA ALA A 178 -18.14 33.86 -8.82
C ALA A 178 -19.42 33.03 -9.00
N ASP A 179 -19.40 31.79 -8.52
CA ASP A 179 -20.48 30.82 -8.63
C ASP A 179 -20.88 30.31 -7.24
N THR A 180 -22.09 29.75 -7.12
CA THR A 180 -22.54 29.15 -5.85
C THR A 180 -21.80 27.85 -5.57
N PHE A 181 -21.39 27.66 -4.32
CA PHE A 181 -20.85 26.39 -3.83
C PHE A 181 -21.93 25.29 -3.87
N GLY A 182 -21.65 24.19 -4.56
CA GLY A 182 -22.59 23.07 -4.75
C GLY A 182 -22.45 21.92 -3.76
N GLY A 183 -21.36 21.89 -3.01
CA GLY A 183 -21.05 20.85 -2.03
C GLY A 183 -21.81 20.99 -0.71
N PRO A 184 -21.62 20.02 0.22
CA PRO A 184 -22.30 20.02 1.50
C PRO A 184 -21.77 21.09 2.46
N ASP A 185 -22.62 21.53 3.39
CA ASP A 185 -22.25 22.44 4.46
C ASP A 185 -21.09 21.88 5.30
N ALA A 186 -20.13 22.73 5.64
CA ALA A 186 -19.04 22.38 6.53
C ALA A 186 -18.56 23.59 7.34
N SER A 187 -18.28 23.36 8.62
CA SER A 187 -17.56 24.30 9.48
C SER A 187 -16.17 23.70 9.72
N GLY A 188 -15.12 24.34 9.20
CA GLY A 188 -13.77 23.77 9.25
C GLY A 188 -13.22 23.32 7.90
N ALA A 189 -13.70 23.88 6.78
CA ALA A 189 -13.19 23.55 5.47
C ALA A 189 -11.82 24.21 5.23
N TYR A 190 -10.88 23.43 4.70
CA TYR A 190 -9.62 23.97 4.17
C TYR A 190 -9.86 24.61 2.81
N VAL A 191 -9.24 25.77 2.61
CA VAL A 191 -9.18 26.45 1.31
C VAL A 191 -7.76 26.39 0.78
N TYR A 192 -7.64 26.09 -0.51
CA TYR A 192 -6.37 26.10 -1.23
C TYR A 192 -6.42 27.18 -2.30
N LYS A 193 -5.28 27.79 -2.59
CA LYS A 193 -5.12 28.76 -3.68
C LYS A 193 -4.37 28.11 -4.83
N TRP A 194 -4.74 28.46 -6.06
CA TRP A 194 -4.03 28.00 -7.24
C TRP A 194 -2.58 28.50 -7.18
N ALA A 195 -1.63 27.57 -7.31
CA ALA A 195 -0.20 27.86 -7.26
C ALA A 195 0.38 28.28 -8.62
N PHE A 196 -0.47 28.76 -9.53
CA PHE A 196 -0.12 29.21 -10.88
C PHE A 196 0.52 28.14 -11.78
N GLY A 197 0.34 26.87 -11.45
CA GLY A 197 0.82 25.73 -12.24
C GLY A 197 -0.17 24.57 -12.28
N TYR A 198 0.32 23.42 -12.71
CA TYR A 198 -0.44 22.19 -12.83
C TYR A 198 0.18 21.05 -12.03
N GLU A 199 -0.67 20.09 -11.69
CA GLU A 199 -0.29 18.83 -11.07
C GLU A 199 -0.70 17.67 -11.97
N TRP A 200 0.28 16.88 -12.44
CA TRP A 200 0.05 15.67 -13.21
C TRP A 200 0.23 14.44 -12.34
N THR A 201 -0.82 13.64 -12.22
CA THR A 201 -0.78 12.35 -11.54
C THR A 201 -0.55 11.24 -12.55
N ILE A 202 0.59 10.55 -12.42
CA ILE A 202 1.05 9.47 -13.30
C ILE A 202 0.81 8.12 -12.61
N SER A 203 0.00 7.27 -13.22
CA SER A 203 -0.25 5.89 -12.78
C SER A 203 0.51 4.91 -13.67
N PHE A 204 1.42 4.12 -13.10
CA PHE A 204 2.21 3.15 -13.86
C PHE A 204 1.43 1.84 -14.04
N LEU A 205 0.69 1.71 -15.15
CA LEU A 205 -0.25 0.59 -15.35
C LEU A 205 0.44 -0.73 -15.70
N SER A 206 1.62 -0.69 -16.30
CA SER A 206 2.37 -1.90 -16.69
C SER A 206 3.56 -2.23 -15.77
N HIS A 207 3.77 -1.46 -14.70
CA HIS A 207 4.86 -1.70 -13.74
C HIS A 207 4.30 -2.09 -12.39
N VAL A 208 4.52 -3.34 -12.00
CA VAL A 208 4.21 -3.83 -10.65
C VAL A 208 5.40 -3.57 -9.73
N GLY A 209 5.13 -3.08 -8.52
CA GLY A 209 6.17 -2.78 -7.55
C GLY A 209 6.68 -1.35 -7.58
N ASP A 210 7.58 -1.04 -6.63
CA ASP A 210 8.08 0.30 -6.44
C ASP A 210 8.83 0.79 -7.68
N GLN A 211 8.60 2.05 -8.05
CA GLN A 211 9.25 2.68 -9.20
C GLN A 211 10.05 3.89 -8.72
N PRO A 212 11.26 4.11 -9.29
CA PRO A 212 12.03 5.32 -9.01
C PRO A 212 11.21 6.54 -9.41
N LEU A 213 11.40 7.65 -8.70
CA LEU A 213 10.75 8.91 -9.06
C LEU A 213 11.21 9.36 -10.46
N LEU A 214 10.25 9.89 -11.22
CA LEU A 214 10.57 10.70 -12.39
C LEU A 214 11.44 11.87 -11.95
N VAL A 215 12.47 12.17 -12.75
CA VAL A 215 13.32 13.34 -12.51
C VAL A 215 12.84 14.44 -13.43
N ALA A 216 12.23 15.48 -12.86
CA ALA A 216 11.85 16.66 -13.60
C ALA A 216 12.99 17.67 -13.65
N LYS A 217 13.22 18.26 -14.83
CA LYS A 217 14.21 19.33 -15.01
C LYS A 217 13.64 20.46 -15.87
N PRO A 218 13.89 21.74 -15.52
CA PRO A 218 13.67 22.86 -16.41
C PRO A 218 14.31 22.62 -17.78
N ALA A 219 13.62 23.02 -18.84
CA ALA A 219 14.10 22.92 -20.21
C ALA A 219 13.96 24.29 -20.90
N GLU A 220 13.45 24.32 -22.13
CA GLU A 220 13.43 25.52 -22.96
C GLU A 220 12.59 26.62 -22.32
N ASN A 221 13.23 27.78 -22.09
CA ASN A 221 12.60 29.01 -21.59
C ASN A 221 11.78 28.84 -20.30
N TRP A 222 12.18 27.91 -19.41
CA TRP A 222 11.53 27.77 -18.10
C TRP A 222 11.72 29.04 -17.26
N ALA A 223 10.69 29.85 -17.18
CA ALA A 223 10.72 31.17 -16.54
C ALA A 223 9.40 31.47 -15.81
N GLY A 224 9.44 32.48 -14.94
CA GLY A 224 8.34 32.93 -14.10
C GLY A 224 8.86 33.55 -12.80
N THR A 225 7.96 33.96 -11.91
CA THR A 225 8.34 34.38 -10.55
C THR A 225 8.52 33.16 -9.66
N ASN A 226 9.77 32.80 -9.38
CA ASN A 226 10.16 31.62 -8.58
C ASN A 226 9.48 30.31 -9.00
N PRO A 227 9.55 29.91 -10.30
CA PRO A 227 8.89 28.71 -10.76
C PRO A 227 9.60 27.47 -10.22
N SER A 228 8.82 26.50 -9.75
CA SER A 228 9.33 25.23 -9.20
C SER A 228 8.69 24.03 -9.91
N ILE A 229 9.42 22.92 -9.96
CA ILE A 229 8.91 21.63 -10.42
C ILE A 229 9.32 20.58 -9.40
N ASN A 230 8.34 19.91 -8.81
CA ASN A 230 8.56 18.93 -7.76
C ASN A 230 7.90 17.60 -8.15
N VAL A 231 8.60 16.49 -7.88
CA VAL A 231 8.08 15.15 -8.12
C VAL A 231 8.05 14.36 -6.82
N HIS A 232 6.94 13.71 -6.51
CA HIS A 232 6.79 12.91 -5.30
C HIS A 232 5.92 11.67 -5.53
N HIS A 233 6.05 10.67 -4.64
CA HIS A 233 5.18 9.51 -4.66
C HIS A 233 3.83 9.87 -4.04
N VAL A 234 2.75 9.63 -4.78
CA VAL A 234 1.39 9.61 -4.23
C VAL A 234 1.10 8.24 -3.63
N ARG A 235 1.56 7.17 -4.30
CA ARG A 235 1.49 5.79 -3.83
C ARG A 235 2.73 5.04 -4.28
N ARG A 236 3.44 4.41 -3.35
CA ARG A 236 4.51 3.46 -3.69
C ARG A 236 3.89 2.15 -4.18
N GLY A 237 4.44 1.59 -5.25
CA GLY A 237 4.05 0.26 -5.69
C GLY A 237 4.60 -0.78 -4.73
N LEU A 238 3.85 -1.85 -4.51
CA LEU A 238 4.31 -3.02 -3.75
C LEU A 238 4.58 -4.15 -4.74
N GLN A 239 5.75 -4.77 -4.65
CA GLN A 239 6.01 -5.98 -5.42
C GLN A 239 5.16 -7.11 -4.84
N PRO A 240 4.72 -8.09 -5.65
CA PRO A 240 4.18 -9.33 -5.11
C PRO A 240 5.22 -9.99 -4.19
N LEU A 241 4.78 -10.92 -3.33
CA LEU A 241 5.72 -11.86 -2.70
C LEU A 241 6.61 -12.44 -3.80
N SER A 242 7.92 -12.40 -3.60
CA SER A 242 8.92 -12.94 -4.52
C SER A 242 10.14 -13.38 -3.72
N GLY A 243 11.02 -14.17 -4.34
CA GLY A 243 12.20 -14.74 -3.68
C GLY A 243 11.92 -16.06 -2.98
N SER A 244 12.72 -16.37 -1.96
CA SER A 244 12.66 -17.62 -1.22
C SER A 244 12.68 -17.38 0.29
N PHE A 245 12.07 -18.29 1.06
CA PHE A 245 12.12 -18.32 2.53
C PHE A 245 12.76 -19.64 3.01
N GLN A 246 13.18 -19.68 4.27
CA GLN A 246 13.62 -20.91 4.92
C GLN A 246 12.82 -21.10 6.20
N LEU A 247 12.49 -22.36 6.51
CA LEU A 247 11.91 -22.73 7.79
C LEU A 247 13.03 -23.25 8.69
N GLN A 248 12.95 -22.97 10.00
CA GLN A 248 13.93 -23.43 10.98
C GLN A 248 13.23 -24.19 12.10
N PHE A 249 13.77 -25.36 12.45
CA PHE A 249 13.32 -26.14 13.59
C PHE A 249 14.53 -26.68 14.36
N GLU A 250 14.56 -26.45 15.67
CA GLU A 250 15.64 -26.87 16.58
C GLU A 250 17.08 -26.54 16.09
N GLY A 251 17.23 -25.42 15.38
CA GLY A 251 18.54 -24.96 14.90
C GLY A 251 18.93 -25.44 13.50
N GLU A 252 18.21 -26.41 12.93
CA GLU A 252 18.37 -26.79 11.52
C GLU A 252 17.43 -25.99 10.61
N LYS A 253 17.92 -25.58 9.44
CA LYS A 253 17.18 -24.79 8.46
C LYS A 253 16.95 -25.61 7.20
N THR A 254 15.78 -25.47 6.60
CA THR A 254 15.50 -26.02 5.28
C THR A 254 16.39 -25.37 4.23
N GLU A 255 16.57 -26.01 3.07
CA GLU A 255 17.01 -25.29 1.88
C GLU A 255 16.04 -24.14 1.54
N PRO A 256 16.47 -23.11 0.81
CA PRO A 256 15.60 -22.01 0.38
C PRO A 256 14.40 -22.52 -0.43
N LEU A 257 13.20 -22.35 0.12
CA LEU A 257 11.91 -22.62 -0.51
C LEU A 257 11.47 -21.39 -1.29
N GLN A 258 11.06 -21.53 -2.55
CA GLN A 258 10.48 -20.40 -3.28
C GLN A 258 9.24 -19.86 -2.56
N HIS A 259 8.96 -18.57 -2.70
CA HIS A 259 7.79 -17.91 -2.12
C HIS A 259 6.45 -18.55 -2.53
N ASP A 260 6.42 -19.29 -3.65
CA ASP A 260 5.29 -20.05 -4.20
C ASP A 260 5.46 -21.58 -4.06
N ALA A 261 6.39 -22.05 -3.21
CA ALA A 261 6.63 -23.47 -2.98
C ALA A 261 5.33 -24.22 -2.62
N SER A 262 5.11 -25.36 -3.27
CA SER A 262 3.91 -26.16 -3.02
C SER A 262 3.94 -26.79 -1.63
N ALA A 263 2.79 -27.23 -1.12
CA ALA A 263 2.73 -27.95 0.16
C ALA A 263 3.62 -29.21 0.17
N LEU A 264 3.78 -29.86 -0.99
CA LEU A 264 4.70 -30.99 -1.16
C LEU A 264 6.17 -30.54 -1.04
N ASP A 265 6.54 -29.41 -1.62
CA ASP A 265 7.91 -28.88 -1.54
C ASP A 265 8.25 -28.49 -0.09
N VAL A 266 7.33 -27.82 0.60
CA VAL A 266 7.50 -27.45 2.01
C VAL A 266 7.59 -28.71 2.89
N LYS A 267 6.73 -29.71 2.66
CA LYS A 267 6.80 -31.00 3.35
C LYS A 267 8.15 -31.68 3.15
N ASN A 268 8.59 -31.84 1.90
CA ASN A 268 9.86 -32.50 1.58
C ASN A 268 11.05 -31.76 2.21
N ALA A 269 11.01 -30.42 2.21
CA ALA A 269 12.04 -29.60 2.82
C ALA A 269 12.07 -29.75 4.35
N LEU A 270 10.92 -29.81 5.02
CA LEU A 270 10.84 -30.07 6.46
C LEU A 270 11.28 -31.49 6.81
N GLU A 271 10.81 -32.50 6.08
CA GLU A 271 11.19 -33.92 6.28
C GLU A 271 12.67 -34.19 5.93
N SER A 272 13.37 -33.24 5.29
CA SER A 272 14.82 -33.32 5.06
C SER A 272 15.66 -32.90 6.28
N LEU A 273 15.06 -32.24 7.27
CA LEU A 273 15.74 -31.87 8.51
C LEU A 273 15.89 -33.09 9.43
N ARG A 274 17.05 -33.26 10.06
CA ARG A 274 17.30 -34.41 10.95
C ARG A 274 16.49 -34.33 12.24
N THR A 275 16.06 -33.13 12.60
CA THR A 275 15.26 -32.81 13.78
C THR A 275 13.75 -32.99 13.56
N ILE A 276 13.31 -33.24 12.31
CA ILE A 276 11.89 -33.38 11.96
C ILE A 276 11.60 -34.81 11.48
N GLY A 277 10.49 -35.37 11.98
CA GLY A 277 9.95 -36.65 11.53
C GLY A 277 8.98 -36.49 10.35
N LYS A 278 7.96 -37.36 10.27
CA LYS A 278 6.94 -37.28 9.21
C LYS A 278 6.06 -36.03 9.37
N VAL A 279 5.80 -35.33 8.26
CA VAL A 279 4.92 -34.14 8.16
C VAL A 279 3.71 -34.47 7.28
N GLU A 280 2.53 -33.93 7.63
CA GLU A 280 1.27 -34.12 6.88
C GLU A 280 0.67 -32.79 6.40
#